data_AF-F6YQG3-F1
#
_entry.id   AF-F6YQG3-F1
#
_cell.length_a   1.000
_cell.length_b   1.000
_cell.length_c   1.000
_cell.angle_alpha   90.00
_cell.angle_beta   90.00
_cell.angle_gamma   90.00
#
_symmetry.space_group_name_H-M   'P 1'
#
loop_
_entity.id
_entity.type
_entity.pdbx_description
1 polymer ?
#
loop_
_entity_poly.entity_id
_entity_poly.type
_entity_poly.pdbx_seq_one_letter_code
_entity_poly.pdbx_strand_id
1 'polypeptide(L)'
;MHLHVSVMNGAHHKSMGLDSNPIMKLYYTSRPFLFFMCAGNETFYIMLYLLHFTEGPIVLGMSLFRVCLFVSSPIMAGKTLISIIHLTDASIRLCAIDADHRNKSN
;
A
#
# COMPACT_ATOMS: atom_id res chain seq x y z
N MET A 1 11.23 5.42 3.22
CA MET A 1 10.99 6.10 4.51
C MET A 1 10.80 5.12 5.67
N HIS A 2 9.78 4.25 5.69
CA HIS A 2 9.52 3.34 6.82
C HIS A 2 10.73 2.46 7.22
N LEU A 3 11.50 1.93 6.26
CA LEU A 3 12.74 1.17 6.55
C LEU A 3 13.82 2.02 7.22
N HIS A 4 14.00 3.26 6.75
CA HIS A 4 14.99 4.19 7.32
C HIS A 4 14.63 4.58 8.76
N VAL A 5 13.34 4.82 9.01
CA VAL A 5 12.81 5.06 10.36
C VAL A 5 13.02 3.85 11.27
N SER A 6 12.78 2.63 10.78
CA SER A 6 13.01 1.39 11.55
C SER A 6 14.49 1.14 11.88
N VAL A 7 15.40 1.50 10.97
CA VAL A 7 16.85 1.40 11.19
C VAL A 7 17.33 2.46 12.18
N MET A 8 16.85 3.69 12.06
CA MET A 8 17.13 4.78 13.02
C MET A 8 16.57 4.47 14.42
N ASN A 9 15.41 3.80 14.50
CA ASN A 9 14.82 3.34 15.77
C ASN A 9 15.51 2.12 16.37
N GLY A 10 16.53 1.57 15.71
CA GLY A 10 17.45 0.59 16.28
C GLY A 10 16.77 -0.61 16.92
N ALA A 11 15.83 -1.30 16.28
CA ALA A 11 15.35 -2.65 16.67
C ALA A 11 15.15 -2.94 18.19
N HIS A 12 14.85 -1.95 19.03
CA HIS A 12 14.87 -2.12 20.48
C HIS A 12 13.46 -1.99 21.06
N HIS A 13 12.67 -3.03 20.85
CA HIS A 13 11.74 -3.64 21.82
C HIS A 13 10.95 -2.76 22.81
N LYS A 14 10.59 -1.50 22.52
CA LYS A 14 9.67 -0.72 23.37
C LYS A 14 9.08 0.48 22.63
N SER A 15 8.02 0.22 21.86
CA SER A 15 6.95 1.17 21.46
C SER A 15 6.44 0.93 20.03
N MET A 16 6.19 -0.34 19.69
CA MET A 16 5.06 -0.58 18.79
C MET A 16 3.79 -0.42 19.63
N GLY A 17 3.45 0.84 19.92
CA GLY A 17 2.08 1.22 20.29
C GLY A 17 1.21 0.77 19.13
N LEU A 18 0.60 -0.39 19.32
CA LEU A 18 -0.17 -1.14 18.34
C LEU A 18 -1.55 -0.50 18.08
N ASP A 19 -1.65 0.81 18.24
CA ASP A 19 -2.90 1.53 18.29
C ASP A 19 -2.75 2.84 17.53
N SER A 20 -3.25 2.87 16.30
CA SER A 20 -3.57 4.15 15.67
C SER A 20 -4.58 4.03 14.53
N ASN A 21 -4.74 2.86 13.89
CA ASN A 21 -5.81 2.73 12.89
C ASN A 21 -6.42 1.32 12.75
N PRO A 22 -7.74 1.14 13.00
CA PRO A 22 -8.44 -0.14 12.79
C PRO A 22 -8.38 -0.62 11.33
N ILE A 23 -8.22 0.32 10.39
CA ILE A 23 -7.97 0.06 8.96
C ILE A 23 -6.66 -0.71 8.74
N MET A 24 -5.61 -0.37 9.48
CA MET A 24 -4.32 -1.07 9.41
C MET A 24 -4.41 -2.50 9.95
N LYS A 25 -5.23 -2.68 11.00
CA LYS A 25 -5.44 -3.99 11.65
C LYS A 25 -6.20 -4.93 10.73
N LEU A 26 -7.22 -4.44 10.02
CA LEU A 26 -7.95 -5.21 9.01
C LEU A 26 -7.05 -5.55 7.80
N TYR A 27 -6.21 -4.60 7.39
CA TYR A 27 -5.24 -4.78 6.30
C TYR A 27 -4.17 -5.84 6.62
N TYR A 28 -3.70 -5.90 7.88
CA TYR A 28 -2.74 -6.92 8.34
C TYR A 28 -3.37 -8.26 8.76
N THR A 29 -4.67 -8.29 9.09
CA THR A 29 -5.37 -9.52 9.50
C THR A 29 -5.55 -10.50 8.35
N SER A 30 -5.55 -10.03 7.10
CA SER A 30 -5.87 -10.84 5.93
C SER A 30 -4.72 -10.90 4.92
N ARG A 31 -3.83 -11.89 5.08
CA ARG A 31 -2.84 -12.29 4.06
C ARG A 31 -3.38 -12.35 2.62
N PRO A 32 -4.58 -12.90 2.35
CA PRO A 32 -5.14 -12.88 1.00
C PRO A 32 -5.37 -11.46 0.46
N PHE A 33 -5.71 -10.49 1.31
CA PHE A 33 -5.95 -9.10 0.88
C PHE A 33 -4.69 -8.44 0.32
N LEU A 34 -3.54 -8.68 0.96
CA LEU A 34 -2.25 -8.20 0.49
C LEU A 34 -1.86 -8.83 -0.85
N PHE A 35 -2.14 -10.12 -1.02
CA PHE A 35 -1.90 -10.84 -2.27
C PHE A 35 -2.79 -10.30 -3.40
N PHE A 36 -4.09 -10.16 -3.15
CA PHE A 36 -5.04 -9.58 -4.11
C PHE A 36 -4.68 -8.13 -4.48
N MET A 37 -4.11 -7.36 -3.55
CA MET A 37 -3.65 -6.00 -3.86
C MET A 37 -2.48 -5.95 -4.84
N CYS A 38 -1.48 -6.81 -4.66
CA CYS A 38 -0.36 -6.88 -5.58
C CYS A 38 -0.80 -7.49 -6.92
N ALA A 39 -1.49 -8.63 -6.88
CA ALA A 39 -1.98 -9.31 -8.08
C ALA A 39 -2.94 -8.42 -8.89
N GLY A 40 -3.86 -7.69 -8.24
CA GLY A 40 -4.78 -6.78 -8.89
C GLY A 40 -4.09 -5.55 -9.51
N ASN A 41 -3.03 -5.03 -8.86
CA ASN A 41 -2.23 -3.94 -9.41
C ASN A 41 -1.45 -4.39 -10.66
N GLU A 42 -0.80 -5.56 -10.61
CA GLU A 42 -0.11 -6.14 -11.77
C GLU A 42 -1.11 -6.43 -12.91
N THR A 43 -2.28 -7.00 -12.58
CA THR A 43 -3.35 -7.27 -13.54
C THR A 43 -3.87 -5.98 -14.20
N PHE A 44 -3.99 -4.86 -13.47
CA PHE A 44 -4.41 -3.58 -14.04
C PHE A 44 -3.45 -3.11 -15.15
N TYR A 45 -2.14 -3.10 -14.88
CA TYR A 45 -1.14 -2.70 -15.87
C TYR A 45 -1.09 -3.65 -17.08
N ILE A 46 -1.20 -4.96 -16.84
CA ILE A 46 -1.24 -5.96 -17.93
C ILE A 46 -2.49 -5.77 -18.80
N MET A 47 -3.67 -5.56 -18.20
CA MET A 47 -4.91 -5.35 -18.95
C MET A 47 -4.91 -4.03 -19.72
N LEU A 48 -4.32 -2.97 -19.16
CA LEU A 48 -4.19 -1.66 -19.83
C LEU A 48 -3.22 -1.73 -21.02
N TYR A 49 -2.13 -2.48 -20.86
CA TYR A 49 -1.19 -2.78 -21.95
C TYR A 49 -1.85 -3.60 -23.07
N LEU A 50 -2.59 -4.66 -22.71
CA LEU A 50 -3.29 -5.50 -23.69
C LEU A 50 -4.38 -4.72 -24.43
N LEU A 51 -5.16 -3.88 -23.73
CA LEU A 51 -6.18 -3.02 -24.35
C LEU A 51 -5.59 -2.06 -25.39
N HIS A 52 -4.36 -1.58 -25.18
CA HIS A 52 -3.69 -0.67 -26.11
C HIS A 52 -3.28 -1.35 -27.43
N PHE A 53 -2.87 -2.62 -27.37
CA PHE A 53 -2.38 -3.37 -28.54
C PHE A 53 -3.45 -4.21 -29.23
N THR A 54 -4.48 -4.65 -28.51
CA THR A 54 -5.57 -5.45 -29.05
C THR A 54 -6.83 -5.17 -28.25
N GLU A 55 -7.91 -4.75 -28.93
CA GLU A 55 -9.27 -4.85 -28.39
C GLU A 55 -9.60 -6.34 -28.31
N GLY A 56 -9.06 -7.04 -27.29
CA GLY A 56 -9.05 -8.49 -27.29
C GLY A 56 -10.45 -9.12 -27.26
N PRO A 57 -10.55 -10.46 -27.24
CA PRO A 57 -11.77 -11.19 -27.57
C PRO A 57 -13.00 -10.68 -26.79
N ILE A 58 -13.95 -10.16 -27.56
CA ILE A 58 -15.31 -9.84 -27.13
C ILE A 58 -15.96 -11.15 -26.67
N VAL A 59 -16.09 -11.32 -25.36
CA VAL A 59 -16.88 -12.40 -24.77
C VAL A 59 -18.18 -11.78 -24.29
N LEU A 60 -19.31 -12.26 -24.82
CA LEU A 60 -20.66 -11.80 -24.47
C LEU A 60 -20.95 -10.31 -24.77
N GLY A 61 -20.41 -9.76 -25.87
CA GLY A 61 -20.72 -8.39 -26.33
C GLY A 61 -20.11 -7.26 -25.49
N MET A 62 -19.29 -7.59 -24.49
CA MET A 62 -18.55 -6.63 -23.67
C MET A 62 -17.05 -6.94 -23.71
N SER A 63 -16.20 -5.92 -23.72
CA SER A 63 -14.76 -6.13 -23.67
C SER A 63 -14.34 -6.60 -22.27
N LEU A 64 -13.94 -7.86 -22.15
CA LEU A 64 -13.44 -8.46 -20.90
C LEU A 64 -12.35 -7.60 -20.25
N PHE A 65 -11.47 -7.03 -21.08
CA PHE A 65 -10.40 -6.12 -20.65
C PHE A 65 -10.94 -4.90 -19.89
N ARG A 66 -12.08 -4.34 -20.30
CA ARG A 66 -12.68 -3.17 -19.66
C ARG A 66 -13.35 -3.51 -18.34
N VAL A 67 -13.96 -4.69 -18.24
CA VAL A 67 -14.51 -5.21 -16.96
C VAL A 67 -13.37 -5.49 -15.98
N CYS A 68 -12.32 -6.19 -16.41
CA CYS A 68 -11.14 -6.44 -15.58
C CYS A 68 -10.44 -5.15 -15.14
N LEU A 69 -10.34 -4.14 -16.01
CA LEU A 69 -9.83 -2.80 -15.66
C LEU A 69 -10.71 -2.11 -14.62
N PHE A 70 -12.04 -2.18 -14.77
CA PHE A 70 -12.95 -1.56 -13.81
C PHE A 70 -12.89 -2.22 -12.44
N VAL A 71 -12.74 -3.55 -12.39
CA VAL A 71 -12.57 -4.31 -11.14
C VAL A 71 -11.20 -4.06 -10.50
N SER A 72 -10.15 -3.86 -11.29
CA SER A 72 -8.79 -3.63 -10.77
C SER A 72 -8.48 -2.16 -10.44
N SER A 73 -9.23 -1.20 -10.98
CA SER A 73 -9.15 0.22 -10.64
C SER A 73 -9.30 0.52 -9.12
N PRO A 74 -10.32 -0.01 -8.39
CA PRO A 74 -10.41 0.21 -6.95
C PRO A 74 -9.26 -0.45 -6.17
N ILE A 75 -8.65 -1.51 -6.71
CA ILE A 75 -7.52 -2.19 -6.09
C ILE A 75 -6.27 -1.30 -6.14
N MET A 76 -6.01 -0.67 -7.29
CA MET A 76 -4.92 0.31 -7.44
C MET A 76 -5.13 1.52 -6.54
N ALA A 77 -6.35 2.07 -6.50
CA ALA A 77 -6.69 3.20 -5.64
C ALA A 77 -6.50 2.87 -4.16
N GLY A 78 -6.98 1.69 -3.73
CA GLY A 78 -6.75 1.20 -2.38
C GLY A 78 -5.26 1.11 -2.05
N LYS A 79 -4.45 0.51 -2.95
CA LYS A 79 -3.03 0.30 -2.71
C LYS A 79 -2.28 1.63 -2.53
N THR A 80 -2.65 2.64 -3.32
CA THR A 80 -2.13 3.99 -3.20
C THR A 80 -2.50 4.62 -1.86
N LEU A 81 -3.76 4.50 -1.43
CA LEU A 81 -4.21 5.04 -0.14
C LEU A 81 -3.46 4.42 1.04
N ILE A 82 -3.28 3.10 1.04
CA ILE A 82 -2.53 2.40 2.10
C ILE A 82 -1.05 2.81 2.10
N SER A 83 -0.44 2.99 0.92
CA SER A 83 0.92 3.50 0.81
C SER A 83 1.05 4.90 1.45
N ILE A 84 0.06 5.77 1.26
CA ILE A 84 0.03 7.11 1.87
C ILE A 84 -0.12 7.02 3.40
N ILE A 85 -1.02 6.18 3.91
CA ILE A 85 -1.21 5.99 5.35
C ILE A 85 0.09 5.51 6.01
N HIS A 86 0.77 4.52 5.40
CA HIS A 86 2.08 4.06 5.86
C HIS A 86 3.14 5.17 5.82
N LEU A 87 3.10 6.04 4.81
CA LEU A 87 4.06 7.14 4.70
C LEU A 87 3.85 8.20 5.77
N THR A 88 2.60 8.55 6.08
CA THR A 88 2.26 9.53 7.12
C THR A 88 2.64 9.00 8.50
N ASP A 89 2.31 7.75 8.82
CA ASP A 89 2.69 7.12 10.10
C ASP A 89 4.23 7.06 10.25
N ALA A 90 4.95 6.68 9.18
CA ALA A 90 6.40 6.70 9.16
C ALA A 90 6.99 8.10 9.41
N SER A 91 6.39 9.13 8.80
CA SER A 91 6.87 10.52 8.91
C SER A 91 6.71 11.07 10.33
N ILE A 92 5.56 10.81 10.97
CA ILE A 92 5.30 11.24 12.35
C ILE A 92 6.29 10.58 13.31
N ARG A 93 6.54 9.28 13.14
CA ARG A 93 7.54 8.55 13.94
C ARG A 93 8.94 9.12 13.75
N LEU A 94 9.32 9.47 12.51
CA LEU A 94 10.62 10.06 12.23
C LEU A 94 10.82 11.40 12.95
N CYS A 95 9.82 12.28 12.94
CA CYS A 95 9.89 13.55 13.65
C CYS A 95 10.02 13.39 15.17
N ALA A 96 9.33 12.41 15.76
CA ALA A 96 9.45 12.13 17.19
C ALA A 96 10.87 11.67 17.57
N ILE A 97 11.48 10.83 16.74
CA ILE A 97 12.86 10.36 16.91
C ILE A 97 13.84 11.53 16.79
N ASP A 98 13.68 12.36 15.77
CA ASP A 98 14.56 13.52 15.54
C ASP A 98 14.50 14.51 16.71
N ALA A 99 13.31 14.76 17.27
CA ALA A 99 13.15 15.59 18.45
C ALA A 99 13.85 15.00 19.70
N ASP A 100 13.78 13.68 19.92
CA ASP A 100 14.46 13.02 21.04
C ASP A 100 15.99 13.09 20.91
N HIS A 101 16.53 12.88 19.71
CA HIS A 101 17.96 13.03 19.44
C HIS A 101 18.45 14.46 19.73
N ARG A 102 17.65 15.48 19.39
CA ARG A 102 17.99 16.89 19.66
C ARG A 102 17.92 17.22 21.14
N ASN A 103 16.97 16.65 21.88
CA ASN A 103 16.84 16.87 23.33
C ASN A 103 17.96 16.21 24.15
N LYS A 104 18.51 15.08 23.70
CA LYS A 104 19.65 14.40 24.36
C LYS A 104 21.00 15.06 24.09
N SER A 105 21.09 15.88 23.04
CA SER A 105 22.32 16.59 22.67
C SER A 105 22.45 17.96 23.36
N ASN A 106 21.44 18.41 24.09
CA ASN A 106 21.47 19.59 24.95
C ASN A 106 21.71 19.18 26.40
#